data_AF-A0A1B1ZMM7-F1
#
_entry.id   AF-A0A1B1ZMM7-F1
#
_cell.length_a   1.000
_cell.length_b   1.000
_cell.length_c   1.000
_cell.angle_alpha   90.00
_cell.angle_beta   90.00
_cell.angle_gamma   90.00
#
_symmetry.space_group_name_H-M   'P 1'
#
loop_
_entity.id
_entity.type
_entity.pdbx_description
1 polymer ?
#
loop_
_entity_poly.entity_id
_entity_poly.type
_entity_poly.pdbx_seq_one_letter_code
_entity_poly.pdbx_strand_id
1 'polypeptide(L)'
;MQYRHAPAANHAALDAALASAPGRPTLPVRLTVELFGRAREHVPGARGTLTVWDPCCGAGGTLAVLGLLCAGVHRLAGSDADPRPLDLARRNLGLLGPGGLATRADELEELAARHGKDAYAGAAAAVRALVPRSRPEWSVGVADAGDPAAVRAALGGAVPDMVLADLPHDRQTTWSGLPPAPGAGAGAGAGRGTGGTRDAADGTPGPAARFLSAVAGVVRPDTVIVAVGAGRTVPLPPGTRSLERVRIGRRAAVLVRAGELGSP
;
A
#
# COMPACT_ATOMS: atom_id res chain seq x y z
N MET A 1 11.24 -17.19 3.85
CA MET A 1 10.55 -17.05 2.56
C MET A 1 11.58 -16.65 1.52
N GLN A 2 11.49 -17.22 0.32
CA GLN A 2 12.32 -16.88 -0.83
C GLN A 2 11.59 -15.89 -1.73
N TYR A 3 12.28 -14.87 -2.23
CA TYR A 3 11.74 -13.96 -3.25
C TYR A 3 11.62 -14.68 -4.60
N ARG A 4 10.42 -14.68 -5.19
CA ARG A 4 10.10 -15.32 -6.48
C ARG A 4 10.02 -14.33 -7.63
N HIS A 5 9.57 -13.11 -7.37
CA HIS A 5 9.26 -12.09 -8.38
C HIS A 5 10.14 -10.85 -8.26
N ALA A 6 10.78 -10.64 -7.11
CA ALA A 6 11.69 -9.52 -6.88
C ALA A 6 13.15 -10.01 -6.66
N PRO A 7 13.93 -10.22 -7.74
CA PRO A 7 15.36 -10.51 -7.62
C PRO A 7 16.08 -9.37 -6.89
N ALA A 8 17.28 -9.66 -6.37
CA ALA A 8 18.09 -8.61 -5.76
C ALA A 8 18.45 -7.56 -6.81
N ALA A 9 18.17 -6.28 -6.51
CA ALA A 9 18.41 -5.16 -7.39
C ALA A 9 18.74 -3.91 -6.56
N ASN A 10 19.43 -2.96 -7.18
CA ASN A 10 19.66 -1.64 -6.60
C ASN A 10 18.42 -0.77 -6.84
N HIS A 11 17.83 -0.25 -5.76
CA HIS A 11 16.65 0.62 -5.80
C HIS A 11 16.93 2.06 -5.36
N ALA A 12 18.21 2.46 -5.23
CA ALA A 12 18.59 3.79 -4.74
C ALA A 12 17.95 4.96 -5.51
N ALA A 13 17.72 4.78 -6.82
CA ALA A 13 17.02 5.76 -7.64
C ALA A 13 15.58 6.03 -7.14
N LEU A 14 14.90 5.02 -6.60
CA LEU A 14 13.55 5.17 -6.05
C LEU A 14 13.57 5.84 -4.68
N ASP A 15 14.58 5.58 -3.86
CA ASP A 15 14.76 6.27 -2.57
C ASP A 15 14.97 7.78 -2.77
N ALA A 16 15.59 8.18 -3.88
CA ALA A 16 15.74 9.58 -4.28
C ALA A 16 14.49 10.17 -4.98
N ALA A 17 13.87 9.40 -5.87
CA ALA A 17 12.72 9.85 -6.63
C ALA A 17 11.50 10.07 -5.74
N LEU A 18 11.20 9.10 -4.87
CA LEU A 18 9.99 9.11 -4.06
C LEU A 18 10.07 10.18 -2.97
N ALA A 19 9.07 11.06 -2.99
CA ALA A 19 8.87 12.03 -1.93
C ALA A 19 8.37 11.31 -0.66
N SER A 20 9.01 11.61 0.46
CA SER A 20 8.71 11.03 1.77
C SER A 20 8.46 12.11 2.81
N ALA A 21 7.78 11.74 3.91
CA ALA A 21 7.57 12.63 5.04
C ALA A 21 7.81 11.87 6.36
N PRO A 22 8.32 12.54 7.41
CA PRO A 22 8.49 11.92 8.72
C PRO A 22 7.20 11.27 9.22
N GLY A 23 7.33 10.09 9.82
CA GLY A 23 6.20 9.34 10.38
C GLY A 23 5.31 8.62 9.35
N ARG A 24 5.67 8.62 8.07
CA ARG A 24 4.92 7.94 6.99
C ARG A 24 5.77 6.87 6.32
N PRO A 25 5.98 5.71 6.98
CA PRO A 25 6.76 4.63 6.39
C PRO A 25 6.03 4.09 5.15
N THR A 26 6.80 3.64 4.17
CA THR A 26 6.31 2.89 3.01
C THR A 26 6.77 1.45 3.08
N LEU A 27 6.11 0.57 2.32
CA LEU A 27 6.61 -0.79 2.12
C LEU A 27 7.98 -0.75 1.42
N PRO A 28 8.93 -1.60 1.85
CA PRO A 28 10.19 -1.76 1.13
C PRO A 28 9.95 -2.10 -0.34
N VAL A 29 10.64 -1.42 -1.27
CA VAL A 29 10.45 -1.59 -2.72
C VAL A 29 10.43 -3.05 -3.15
N ARG A 30 11.43 -3.83 -2.71
CA ARG A 30 11.55 -5.25 -3.05
C ARG A 30 10.37 -6.07 -2.54
N LEU A 31 9.84 -5.73 -1.36
CA LEU A 31 8.65 -6.38 -0.81
C LEU A 31 7.40 -6.05 -1.63
N THR A 32 7.23 -4.80 -2.05
CA THR A 32 6.10 -4.37 -2.90
C THR A 32 6.08 -5.13 -4.22
N VAL A 33 7.21 -5.19 -4.92
CA VAL A 33 7.33 -5.94 -6.20
C VAL A 33 7.06 -7.43 -6.00
N GLU A 34 7.56 -8.00 -4.91
CA GLU A 34 7.37 -9.41 -4.60
C GLU A 34 5.90 -9.75 -4.33
N LEU A 35 5.22 -8.94 -3.51
CA LEU A 35 3.83 -9.15 -3.15
C LEU A 35 2.90 -8.96 -4.35
N PHE A 36 3.16 -7.97 -5.20
CA PHE A 36 2.43 -7.80 -6.45
C PHE A 36 2.57 -9.03 -7.35
N GLY A 37 3.79 -9.53 -7.53
CA GLY A 37 4.06 -10.71 -8.34
C GLY A 37 3.32 -11.95 -7.85
N ARG A 38 3.35 -12.21 -6.53
CA ARG A 38 2.62 -13.33 -5.92
C ARG A 38 1.10 -13.18 -6.08
N ALA A 39 0.59 -12.00 -5.79
CA ALA A 39 -0.85 -11.75 -5.87
C ALA A 39 -1.38 -11.90 -7.29
N ARG A 40 -0.59 -11.48 -8.29
CA ARG A 40 -0.93 -11.64 -9.70
C ARG A 40 -1.08 -13.10 -10.13
N GLU A 41 -0.37 -14.06 -9.51
CA GLU A 41 -0.56 -15.50 -9.77
C GLU A 41 -1.97 -15.99 -9.38
N HIS A 42 -2.65 -15.27 -8.47
CA HIS A 42 -3.96 -15.65 -7.94
C HIS A 42 -5.13 -14.87 -8.56
N VAL A 43 -4.85 -13.82 -9.33
CA VAL A 43 -5.87 -13.05 -10.05
C VAL A 43 -6.42 -13.90 -11.20
N PRO A 44 -7.73 -14.21 -11.24
CA PRO A 44 -8.30 -15.02 -12.30
C PRO A 44 -8.10 -14.37 -13.68
N GLY A 45 -7.64 -15.16 -14.65
CA GLY A 45 -7.52 -14.68 -16.03
C GLY A 45 -6.46 -13.58 -16.25
N ALA A 46 -5.45 -13.46 -15.37
CA ALA A 46 -4.39 -12.43 -15.39
C ALA A 46 -3.41 -12.47 -16.60
N ARG A 47 -3.93 -12.68 -17.81
CA ARG A 47 -3.22 -12.49 -19.08
C ARG A 47 -3.23 -11.01 -19.52
N GLY A 48 -4.01 -10.16 -18.86
CA GLY A 48 -4.14 -8.73 -19.14
C GLY A 48 -3.48 -7.83 -18.10
N THR A 49 -3.67 -6.52 -18.27
CA THR A 49 -3.25 -5.50 -17.32
C THR A 49 -4.20 -5.40 -16.12
N LEU A 50 -3.67 -5.11 -14.93
CA LEU A 50 -4.43 -5.07 -13.68
C LEU A 50 -4.81 -3.64 -13.27
N THR A 51 -5.97 -3.52 -12.63
CA THR A 51 -6.33 -2.38 -11.77
C THR A 51 -5.97 -2.70 -10.32
N VAL A 52 -5.10 -1.87 -9.72
CA VAL A 52 -4.67 -2.01 -8.32
C VAL A 52 -5.20 -0.86 -7.48
N TRP A 53 -5.76 -1.17 -6.32
CA TRP A 53 -6.20 -0.19 -5.34
C TRP A 53 -5.43 -0.32 -4.02
N ASP A 54 -4.97 0.80 -3.46
CA ASP A 54 -4.46 0.90 -2.09
C ASP A 54 -5.44 1.74 -1.23
N PRO A 55 -6.23 1.11 -0.34
CA PRO A 55 -7.27 1.74 0.47
C PRO A 55 -6.75 2.60 1.62
N CYS A 56 -5.45 2.56 1.89
CA CYS A 56 -4.77 3.34 2.92
C CYS A 56 -3.42 3.80 2.37
N CYS A 57 -3.46 4.48 1.22
CA CYS A 57 -2.29 4.68 0.38
C CYS A 57 -1.22 5.58 0.99
N GLY A 58 -1.56 6.35 2.03
CA GLY A 58 -0.68 7.31 2.66
C GLY A 58 -0.05 8.22 1.61
N ALA A 59 1.30 8.22 1.55
CA ALA A 59 2.07 9.02 0.60
C ALA A 59 2.14 8.43 -0.82
N GLY A 60 1.39 7.39 -1.15
CA GLY A 60 1.32 6.80 -2.49
C GLY A 60 2.59 6.08 -2.97
N GLY A 61 3.58 5.88 -2.09
CA GLY A 61 4.87 5.29 -2.45
C GLY A 61 4.75 3.85 -2.98
N THR A 62 3.89 3.04 -2.37
CA THR A 62 3.59 1.67 -2.83
C THR A 62 3.07 1.68 -4.27
N LEU A 63 2.07 2.52 -4.57
CA LEU A 63 1.48 2.62 -5.91
C LEU A 63 2.49 3.12 -6.94
N ALA A 64 3.29 4.14 -6.60
CA ALA A 64 4.35 4.65 -7.47
C ALA A 64 5.39 3.56 -7.80
N VAL A 65 5.80 2.75 -6.81
CA VAL A 65 6.68 1.59 -7.03
C VAL A 65 6.07 0.59 -7.99
N LEU A 66 4.77 0.28 -7.87
CA LEU A 66 4.09 -0.63 -8.79
C LEU A 66 4.11 -0.09 -10.23
N GLY A 67 3.79 1.19 -10.44
CA GLY A 67 3.84 1.80 -11.77
C GLY A 67 5.25 1.82 -12.38
N LEU A 68 6.26 2.15 -11.56
CA LEU A 68 7.65 2.24 -12.01
C LEU A 68 8.28 0.88 -12.30
N LEU A 69 8.02 -0.14 -11.48
CA LEU A 69 8.78 -1.40 -11.53
C LEU A 69 7.98 -2.62 -11.99
N CYS A 70 6.65 -2.59 -11.94
CA CYS A 70 5.83 -3.72 -12.32
C CYS A 70 5.21 -3.51 -13.71
N ALA A 71 5.35 -4.51 -14.58
CA ALA A 71 4.67 -4.53 -15.87
C ALA A 71 3.22 -5.02 -15.70
N GLY A 72 2.34 -4.59 -16.60
CA GLY A 72 0.96 -5.04 -16.63
C GLY A 72 0.07 -4.36 -15.60
N VAL A 73 0.36 -3.10 -15.24
CA VAL A 73 -0.53 -2.26 -14.43
C VAL A 73 -1.21 -1.26 -15.35
N HIS A 74 -2.54 -1.30 -15.44
CA HIS A 74 -3.33 -0.37 -16.26
C HIS A 74 -3.82 0.83 -15.46
N ARG A 75 -4.23 0.60 -14.21
CA ARG A 75 -4.76 1.66 -13.35
C ARG A 75 -4.30 1.49 -11.91
N LEU A 76 -3.97 2.61 -11.27
CA LEU A 76 -3.64 2.71 -9.86
C LEU A 76 -4.64 3.63 -9.17
N ALA A 77 -5.37 3.14 -8.18
CA ALA A 77 -6.20 3.96 -7.31
C ALA A 77 -5.59 4.02 -5.91
N GLY A 78 -5.49 5.21 -5.34
CA GLY A 78 -5.13 5.42 -3.94
C GLY A 78 -6.27 6.11 -3.21
N SER A 79 -6.61 5.62 -2.04
CA SER A 79 -7.44 6.35 -1.10
C SER A 79 -6.85 6.33 0.30
N ASP A 80 -7.18 7.35 1.08
CA ASP A 80 -6.87 7.41 2.50
C ASP A 80 -7.96 8.20 3.22
N ALA A 81 -8.26 7.84 4.47
CA ALA A 81 -9.19 8.62 5.30
C ALA A 81 -8.54 9.93 5.74
N ASP A 82 -7.21 9.94 5.89
CA ASP A 82 -6.46 11.15 6.19
C ASP A 82 -6.13 11.90 4.88
N PRO A 83 -6.62 13.13 4.68
CA PRO A 83 -6.28 13.92 3.50
C PRO A 83 -4.81 14.41 3.52
N ARG A 84 -4.17 14.52 4.69
CA ARG A 84 -2.84 15.12 4.85
C ARG A 84 -1.74 14.49 3.98
N PRO A 85 -1.62 13.16 3.84
CA PRO A 85 -0.60 12.57 2.97
C PRO A 85 -0.93 12.62 1.48
N LEU A 86 -2.14 12.98 1.07
CA LEU A 86 -2.58 12.81 -0.32
C LEU A 86 -1.89 13.74 -1.31
N ASP A 87 -1.46 14.93 -0.88
CA ASP A 87 -0.62 15.80 -1.72
C ASP A 87 0.71 15.14 -2.06
N LEU A 88 1.28 14.40 -1.10
CA LEU A 88 2.51 13.64 -1.31
C LEU A 88 2.26 12.42 -2.21
N ALA A 89 1.10 11.76 -2.07
CA ALA A 89 0.66 10.70 -2.98
C ALA A 89 0.53 11.17 -4.43
N ARG A 90 -0.07 12.34 -4.64
CA ARG A 90 -0.17 12.96 -5.98
C ARG A 90 1.20 13.26 -6.57
N ARG A 91 2.15 13.77 -5.78
CA ARG A 91 3.54 13.98 -6.25
C ARG A 91 4.22 12.68 -6.65
N ASN A 92 4.10 11.64 -5.83
CA ASN A 92 4.70 10.33 -6.11
C ASN A 92 4.09 9.66 -7.34
N LEU A 93 2.77 9.71 -7.50
CA LEU A 93 2.11 9.18 -8.70
C LEU A 93 2.34 10.05 -9.94
N GLY A 94 2.57 11.35 -9.75
CA GLY A 94 2.99 12.27 -10.82
C GLY A 94 4.28 11.85 -11.53
N LEU A 95 5.16 11.09 -10.87
CA LEU A 95 6.36 10.50 -11.48
C LEU A 95 6.02 9.56 -12.65
N LEU A 96 4.83 8.96 -12.66
CA LEU A 96 4.37 8.05 -13.71
C LEU A 96 3.87 8.79 -14.97
N GLY A 97 3.61 10.09 -14.85
CA GLY A 97 3.15 10.94 -15.93
C GLY A 97 4.26 11.33 -16.90
N PRO A 98 3.91 11.82 -18.11
CA PRO A 98 4.88 12.37 -19.05
C PRO A 98 5.74 13.45 -18.38
N GLY A 99 7.07 13.31 -18.45
CA GLY A 99 8.01 14.27 -17.87
C GLY A 99 8.16 14.22 -16.35
N GLY A 100 7.34 13.46 -15.61
CA GLY A 100 7.36 13.45 -14.13
C GLY A 100 8.73 13.09 -13.53
N LEU A 101 9.38 12.05 -14.06
CA LEU A 101 10.75 11.68 -13.66
C LEU A 101 11.80 12.71 -14.08
N ALA A 102 11.61 13.39 -15.22
CA ALA A 102 12.54 14.43 -15.67
C ALA A 102 12.48 15.65 -14.74
N THR A 103 11.27 16.16 -14.46
CA THR A 103 11.06 17.23 -13.48
C THR A 103 11.66 16.87 -12.12
N ARG A 104 11.47 15.62 -11.66
CA ARG A 104 12.05 15.17 -10.40
C ARG A 104 13.58 15.13 -10.42
N ALA A 105 14.19 14.75 -11.55
CA ALA A 105 15.65 14.79 -11.70
C ALA A 105 16.17 16.23 -11.65
N ASP A 106 15.47 17.17 -12.29
CA ASP A 106 15.85 18.58 -12.31
C ASP A 106 15.76 19.20 -10.89
N GLU A 107 14.72 18.88 -10.11
CA GLU A 107 14.62 19.27 -8.69
C GLU A 107 15.82 18.79 -7.84
N LEU A 108 16.32 17.57 -8.13
CA LEU A 108 17.48 17.01 -7.45
C LEU A 108 18.79 17.70 -7.89
N GLU A 109 18.91 18.08 -9.16
CA GLU A 109 20.04 18.90 -9.66
C GLU A 109 20.07 20.28 -9.00
N GLU A 110 18.91 20.93 -8.85
CA GLU A 110 18.80 22.19 -8.12
C GLU A 110 19.20 22.05 -6.64
N LEU A 111 18.85 20.94 -5.99
CA LEU A 111 19.31 20.64 -4.63
C LEU A 111 20.83 20.38 -4.59
N ALA A 112 21.38 19.71 -5.59
CA ALA A 112 22.82 19.51 -5.73
C ALA A 112 23.55 20.85 -5.82
N ALA A 113 23.07 21.75 -6.67
CA ALA A 113 23.63 23.08 -6.87
C ALA A 113 23.55 23.94 -5.59
N ARG A 114 22.40 23.92 -4.89
CA ARG A 114 22.22 24.70 -3.65
C ARG A 114 23.07 24.22 -2.47
N HIS A 115 23.31 22.92 -2.37
CA HIS A 115 23.98 22.33 -1.20
C HIS A 115 25.41 21.85 -1.46
N GLY A 116 25.89 21.87 -2.71
CA GLY A 116 27.21 21.40 -3.10
C GLY A 116 27.44 19.91 -2.78
N LYS A 117 26.39 19.08 -2.90
CA LYS A 117 26.45 17.64 -2.56
C LYS A 117 26.35 16.76 -3.80
N ASP A 118 27.44 16.08 -4.13
CA ASP A 118 27.52 15.14 -5.27
C ASP A 118 26.49 14.00 -5.21
N ALA A 119 26.07 13.62 -3.99
CA ALA A 119 25.04 12.61 -3.79
C ALA A 119 23.71 12.97 -4.49
N TYR A 120 23.36 14.27 -4.56
CA TYR A 120 22.15 14.71 -5.25
C TYR A 120 22.29 14.67 -6.77
N ALA A 121 23.48 14.96 -7.32
CA ALA A 121 23.74 14.84 -8.75
C ALA A 121 23.70 13.38 -9.21
N GLY A 122 24.31 12.47 -8.44
CA GLY A 122 24.22 11.03 -8.68
C GLY A 122 22.78 10.50 -8.61
N ALA A 123 22.00 11.01 -7.65
CA ALA A 123 20.58 10.70 -7.53
C ALA A 123 19.77 11.19 -8.74
N ALA A 124 19.99 12.43 -9.18
CA ALA A 124 19.31 12.99 -10.35
C ALA A 124 19.57 12.16 -11.62
N ALA A 125 20.83 11.80 -11.87
CA ALA A 125 21.21 10.95 -13.00
C ALA A 125 20.51 9.57 -12.92
N ALA A 126 20.46 8.98 -11.73
CA ALA A 126 19.77 7.71 -11.51
C ALA A 126 18.25 7.80 -11.75
N VAL A 127 17.61 8.90 -11.32
CA VAL A 127 16.18 9.16 -11.58
C VAL A 127 15.92 9.37 -13.06
N ARG A 128 16.77 10.13 -13.76
CA ARG A 128 16.64 10.40 -15.21
C ARG A 128 16.77 9.11 -16.05
N ALA A 129 17.52 8.12 -15.56
CA ALA A 129 17.66 6.82 -16.19
C ALA A 129 16.50 5.84 -15.88
N LEU A 130 15.58 6.17 -14.95
CA LEU A 130 14.44 5.31 -14.65
C LEU A 130 13.47 5.28 -15.83
N VAL A 131 13.11 4.06 -16.25
CA VAL A 131 12.09 3.82 -17.27
C VAL A 131 10.93 3.07 -16.61
N PRO A 132 9.73 3.70 -16.51
CA PRO A 132 8.56 3.03 -15.95
C PRO A 132 8.22 1.75 -16.71
N ARG A 133 8.01 0.66 -15.97
CA ARG A 133 7.58 -0.65 -16.50
C ARG A 133 6.11 -0.67 -16.92
N SER A 134 5.30 0.24 -16.37
CA SER A 134 3.93 0.52 -16.79
C SER A 134 3.70 2.03 -16.85
N ARG A 135 2.66 2.45 -17.57
CA ARG A 135 2.17 3.85 -17.59
C ARG A 135 0.69 3.87 -17.23
N PRO A 136 0.35 3.54 -15.97
CA PRO A 136 -1.04 3.42 -15.59
C PRO A 136 -1.70 4.79 -15.50
N GLU A 137 -3.01 4.82 -15.76
CA GLU A 137 -3.85 5.90 -15.26
C GLU A 137 -3.85 5.86 -13.74
N TRP A 138 -3.90 7.01 -13.07
CA TRP A 138 -3.91 7.04 -11.63
C TRP A 138 -4.90 8.05 -11.05
N SER A 139 -5.46 7.70 -9.89
CA SER A 139 -6.31 8.58 -9.10
C SER A 139 -5.94 8.50 -7.63
N VAL A 140 -6.13 9.63 -6.94
CA VAL A 140 -5.99 9.73 -5.47
C VAL A 140 -7.18 10.50 -4.94
N GLY A 141 -7.83 9.99 -3.91
CA GLY A 141 -8.98 10.63 -3.28
C GLY A 141 -9.05 10.38 -1.77
N VAL A 142 -9.83 11.20 -1.07
CA VAL A 142 -10.15 10.96 0.33
C VAL A 142 -11.26 9.91 0.37
N ALA A 143 -11.03 8.80 1.07
CA ALA A 143 -12.09 7.84 1.38
C ALA A 143 -11.74 7.03 2.62
N ASP A 144 -12.74 6.92 3.50
CA ASP A 144 -12.77 5.96 4.58
C ASP A 144 -13.09 4.57 3.98
N ALA A 145 -12.23 3.57 4.19
CA ALA A 145 -12.42 2.21 3.65
C ALA A 145 -13.64 1.48 4.25
N GLY A 146 -14.14 1.95 5.40
CA GLY A 146 -15.40 1.56 6.04
C GLY A 146 -16.62 2.31 5.52
N ASP A 147 -16.47 3.30 4.63
CA ASP A 147 -17.56 3.99 3.95
C ASP A 147 -17.64 3.55 2.47
N PRO A 148 -18.56 2.63 2.12
CA PRO A 148 -18.73 2.18 0.75
C PRO A 148 -19.07 3.28 -0.26
N ALA A 149 -19.77 4.35 0.16
CA ALA A 149 -20.12 5.43 -0.74
C ALA A 149 -18.89 6.28 -1.07
N ALA A 150 -18.08 6.61 -0.05
CA ALA A 150 -16.82 7.32 -0.24
C ALA A 150 -15.84 6.52 -1.10
N VAL A 151 -15.70 5.21 -0.86
CA VAL A 151 -14.84 4.34 -1.68
C VAL A 151 -15.30 4.31 -3.14
N ARG A 152 -16.60 4.13 -3.41
CA ARG A 152 -17.11 4.13 -4.79
C ARG A 152 -16.84 5.45 -5.51
N ALA A 153 -16.98 6.57 -4.81
CA ALA A 153 -16.65 7.89 -5.35
C ALA A 153 -15.15 8.02 -5.66
N ALA A 154 -14.27 7.59 -4.74
CA ALA A 154 -12.82 7.65 -4.92
C ALA A 154 -12.30 6.72 -6.04
N LEU A 155 -12.92 5.55 -6.22
CA LEU A 155 -12.60 4.63 -7.31
C LEU A 155 -13.08 5.13 -8.67
N GLY A 156 -14.09 6.01 -8.72
CA GLY A 156 -14.55 6.63 -9.97
C GLY A 156 -14.98 5.61 -11.03
N GLY A 157 -15.62 4.52 -10.62
CA GLY A 157 -16.03 3.42 -11.49
C GLY A 157 -14.93 2.38 -11.80
N ALA A 158 -13.71 2.56 -11.29
CA ALA A 158 -12.67 1.54 -11.37
C ALA A 158 -13.09 0.28 -10.60
N VAL A 159 -12.79 -0.88 -11.16
CA VAL A 159 -13.07 -2.19 -10.56
C VAL A 159 -11.74 -2.88 -10.25
N PRO A 160 -11.26 -2.86 -9.00
CA PRO A 160 -9.95 -3.42 -8.66
C PRO A 160 -9.90 -4.94 -8.87
N ASP A 161 -8.87 -5.41 -9.57
CA ASP A 161 -8.51 -6.84 -9.63
C ASP A 161 -7.69 -7.24 -8.40
N MET A 162 -6.95 -6.27 -7.85
CA MET A 162 -6.07 -6.43 -6.72
C MET A 162 -6.20 -5.25 -5.76
N VAL A 163 -6.16 -5.56 -4.47
CA VAL A 163 -5.91 -4.60 -3.40
C VAL A 163 -4.55 -4.88 -2.80
N LEU A 164 -3.75 -3.84 -2.56
CA LEU A 164 -2.48 -3.96 -1.83
C LEU A 164 -2.42 -2.89 -0.75
N ALA A 165 -2.56 -3.32 0.51
CA ALA A 165 -2.63 -2.45 1.68
C ALA A 165 -1.48 -2.74 2.66
N ASP A 166 -0.69 -1.71 2.99
CA ASP A 166 0.16 -1.71 4.19
C ASP A 166 -0.69 -1.25 5.36
N LEU A 167 -1.16 -2.21 6.16
CA LEU A 167 -2.15 -1.96 7.18
C LEU A 167 -1.64 -0.89 8.16
N PRO A 168 -2.48 0.11 8.48
CA PRO A 168 -2.10 1.15 9.42
C PRO A 168 -1.70 0.51 10.74
N HIS A 169 -0.53 0.91 11.25
CA HIS A 169 -0.04 0.43 12.54
C HIS A 169 -0.93 0.99 13.66
N ASP A 170 -0.92 0.35 14.83
CA ASP A 170 -1.73 0.62 16.05
C ASP A 170 -1.68 2.07 16.59
N ARG A 171 -1.04 3.01 15.89
CA ARG A 171 -0.99 4.46 16.20
C ARG A 171 -2.12 5.28 15.57
N GLN A 172 -2.91 4.71 14.66
CA GLN A 172 -4.16 5.33 14.19
C GLN A 172 -5.34 4.57 14.82
N THR A 173 -5.67 4.92 16.06
CA THR A 173 -6.69 4.25 16.89
C THR A 173 -8.13 4.57 16.49
N THR A 174 -8.33 5.44 15.51
CA THR A 174 -9.66 5.78 14.99
C THR A 174 -9.57 5.91 13.47
N TRP A 175 -10.10 4.91 12.78
CA TRP A 175 -10.67 5.16 11.46
C TRP A 175 -12.01 5.84 11.75
N SER A 176 -12.16 7.09 11.31
CA SER A 176 -13.16 8.05 11.78
C SER A 176 -14.60 7.67 11.40
N GLY A 177 -15.11 6.60 12.01
CA GLY A 177 -16.46 6.09 11.80
C GLY A 177 -16.72 4.72 12.43
N LEU A 178 -15.70 3.92 12.76
CA LEU A 178 -15.87 2.65 13.47
C LEU A 178 -15.78 2.87 14.98
N PRO A 179 -16.80 2.48 15.78
CA PRO A 179 -16.70 2.59 17.22
C PRO A 179 -15.48 1.79 17.70
N PRO A 180 -14.68 2.35 18.63
CA PRO A 180 -13.59 1.59 19.24
C PRO A 180 -14.16 0.29 19.81
N ALA A 181 -13.39 -0.79 19.74
CA ALA A 181 -13.74 -1.99 20.48
C ALA A 181 -14.01 -1.60 21.95
N PRO A 182 -15.10 -2.07 22.58
CA PRO A 182 -15.39 -1.73 23.97
C PRO A 182 -14.17 -2.10 24.83
N GLY A 183 -13.56 -1.10 25.48
CA GLY A 183 -12.37 -1.24 26.32
C GLY A 183 -11.08 -0.54 25.86
N ALA A 184 -11.05 0.10 24.68
CA ALA A 184 -9.85 0.82 24.19
C ALA A 184 -9.65 2.23 24.79
N GLY A 185 -10.12 2.47 26.01
CA GLY A 185 -10.03 3.77 26.70
C GLY A 185 -9.17 3.72 27.96
N ALA A 186 -8.15 4.59 27.98
CA ALA A 186 -7.28 4.96 29.11
C ALA A 186 -6.13 4.00 29.48
N GLY A 187 -4.93 4.33 28.97
CA GLY A 187 -3.67 3.74 29.40
C GLY A 187 -2.47 4.43 28.75
N ALA A 188 -2.22 5.69 29.09
CA ALA A 188 -0.95 6.34 28.78
C ALA A 188 0.17 5.65 29.59
N GLY A 189 0.93 4.76 28.95
CA GLY A 189 2.05 4.07 29.57
C GLY A 189 3.04 3.58 28.53
N ALA A 190 4.24 4.15 28.55
CA ALA A 190 5.35 3.73 27.72
C ALA A 190 5.69 2.25 27.98
N GLY A 191 5.54 1.41 26.95
CA GLY A 191 5.88 -0.01 27.03
C GLY A 191 6.27 -0.56 25.66
N ARG A 192 7.49 -1.08 25.54
CA ARG A 192 7.93 -1.86 24.38
C ARG A 192 7.11 -3.15 24.35
N GLY A 193 6.14 -3.25 23.44
CA GLY A 193 5.28 -4.42 23.27
C GLY A 193 5.41 -5.03 21.89
N THR A 194 6.15 -6.12 21.78
CA THR A 194 6.05 -7.07 20.66
C THR A 194 4.82 -7.94 20.90
N GLY A 195 3.70 -7.63 20.27
CA GLY A 195 2.49 -8.45 20.38
C GLY A 195 1.56 -8.15 19.22
N GLY A 196 1.41 -9.11 18.30
CA GLY A 196 0.32 -9.05 17.34
C GLY A 196 -0.99 -9.01 18.12
N THR A 197 -1.85 -8.06 17.78
CA THR A 197 -3.16 -7.88 18.38
C THR A 197 -3.93 -9.20 18.23
N ARG A 198 -4.12 -9.88 19.37
CA ARG A 198 -5.10 -10.96 19.49
C ARG A 198 -6.48 -10.34 19.35
N ASP A 199 -7.44 -11.12 18.86
CA ASP A 199 -8.85 -10.76 18.94
C ASP A 199 -9.20 -10.31 20.37
N ALA A 200 -10.11 -9.35 20.49
CA ALA A 200 -10.59 -8.95 21.80
C ALA A 200 -11.21 -10.17 22.50
N ALA A 201 -11.11 -10.23 23.83
CA ALA A 201 -11.52 -11.39 24.63
C ALA A 201 -13.02 -11.73 24.47
N ASP A 202 -13.80 -10.84 23.87
CA ASP A 202 -15.23 -10.95 23.57
C ASP A 202 -15.53 -11.55 22.17
N GLY A 203 -14.52 -11.96 21.41
CA GLY A 203 -14.68 -12.50 20.04
C GLY A 203 -14.88 -11.42 18.98
N THR A 204 -14.76 -10.14 19.33
CA THR A 204 -14.85 -9.03 18.40
C THR A 204 -13.61 -8.99 17.48
N PRO A 205 -13.78 -8.96 16.14
CA PRO A 205 -12.66 -8.89 15.21
C PRO A 205 -11.81 -7.64 15.47
N GLY A 206 -10.49 -7.83 15.52
CA GLY A 206 -9.55 -6.71 15.68
C GLY A 206 -9.61 -5.68 14.54
N PRO A 207 -9.03 -4.47 14.70
CA PRO A 207 -9.11 -3.39 13.72
C PRO A 207 -8.68 -3.79 12.30
N ALA A 208 -7.61 -4.56 12.17
CA ALA A 208 -7.14 -5.07 10.89
C ALA A 208 -8.14 -6.02 10.23
N ALA A 209 -8.78 -6.92 10.98
CA ALA A 209 -9.79 -7.83 10.42
C ALA A 209 -11.04 -7.07 9.96
N ARG A 210 -11.51 -6.08 10.74
CA ARG A 210 -12.62 -5.20 10.36
C ARG A 210 -12.31 -4.39 9.10
N PHE A 211 -11.09 -3.84 9.01
CA PHE A 211 -10.63 -3.12 7.82
C PHE A 211 -10.67 -4.02 6.58
N LEU A 212 -10.19 -5.26 6.69
CA LEU A 212 -10.21 -6.20 5.57
C LEU A 212 -11.63 -6.59 5.15
N SER A 213 -12.55 -6.80 6.10
CA SER A 213 -13.96 -7.06 5.78
C SER A 213 -14.63 -5.86 5.12
N ALA A 214 -14.32 -4.63 5.54
CA ALA A 214 -14.83 -3.42 4.91
C ALA A 214 -14.34 -3.26 3.46
N VAL A 215 -13.04 -3.44 3.24
CA VAL A 215 -12.42 -3.45 1.90
C VAL A 215 -13.01 -4.55 1.01
N ALA A 216 -13.24 -5.74 1.56
CA ALA A 216 -13.85 -6.85 0.83
C ALA A 216 -15.31 -6.55 0.41
N GLY A 217 -16.07 -5.84 1.25
CA GLY A 217 -17.46 -5.48 0.99
C GLY A 217 -17.68 -4.49 -0.17
N VAL A 218 -16.61 -3.88 -0.70
CA VAL A 218 -16.67 -2.85 -1.76
C VAL A 218 -15.97 -3.26 -3.06
N VAL A 219 -15.40 -4.46 -3.12
CA VAL A 219 -14.76 -5.03 -4.31
C VAL A 219 -15.46 -6.31 -4.75
N ARG A 220 -15.08 -6.86 -5.91
CA ARG A 220 -15.66 -8.12 -6.38
C ARG A 220 -15.18 -9.29 -5.52
N PRO A 221 -15.97 -10.35 -5.33
CA PRO A 221 -15.56 -11.53 -4.55
C PRO A 221 -14.26 -12.18 -5.03
N ASP A 222 -13.93 -12.07 -6.32
CA ASP A 222 -12.74 -12.66 -6.91
C ASP A 222 -11.48 -11.76 -6.83
N THR A 223 -11.63 -10.49 -6.40
CA THR A 223 -10.51 -9.55 -6.16
C THR A 223 -9.53 -10.15 -5.16
N VAL A 224 -8.23 -10.09 -5.47
CA VAL A 224 -7.16 -10.55 -4.59
C VAL A 224 -6.74 -9.42 -3.65
N ILE A 225 -6.89 -9.61 -2.35
CA ILE A 225 -6.48 -8.65 -1.32
C ILE A 225 -5.15 -9.10 -0.74
N VAL A 226 -4.16 -8.21 -0.82
CA VAL A 226 -2.86 -8.31 -0.18
C VAL A 226 -2.87 -7.37 1.03
N ALA A 227 -2.79 -7.95 2.22
CA ALA A 227 -2.70 -7.19 3.45
C ALA A 227 -1.32 -7.40 4.08
N VAL A 228 -0.63 -6.32 4.39
CA VAL A 228 0.69 -6.35 5.04
C VAL A 228 0.57 -5.74 6.42
N GLY A 229 1.05 -6.43 7.44
CA GLY A 229 1.04 -5.95 8.82
C GLY A 229 2.43 -6.01 9.45
N ALA A 230 2.62 -5.19 10.48
CA ALA A 230 3.76 -5.32 11.37
C ALA A 230 3.59 -6.58 12.24
N GLY A 231 4.69 -7.32 12.45
CA GLY A 231 4.71 -8.49 13.33
C GLY A 231 4.84 -9.82 12.60
N ARG A 232 4.30 -10.87 13.23
CA ARG A 232 4.51 -12.27 12.81
C ARG A 232 3.41 -12.80 11.90
N THR A 233 2.21 -12.24 12.00
CA THR A 233 1.01 -12.66 11.27
C THR A 233 0.12 -11.46 11.03
N VAL A 234 -0.64 -11.49 9.93
CA VAL A 234 -1.78 -10.61 9.72
C VAL A 234 -3.03 -11.33 10.23
N PRO A 235 -3.79 -10.76 11.18
CA PRO A 235 -5.04 -11.33 11.64
C PRO A 235 -6.08 -11.27 10.51
N LEU A 236 -6.87 -12.33 10.40
CA LEU A 236 -7.98 -12.43 9.46
C LEU A 236 -9.26 -12.74 10.25
N PRO A 237 -10.45 -12.41 9.72
CA PRO A 237 -11.70 -12.91 10.27
C PRO A 237 -11.68 -14.45 10.45
N PRO A 238 -12.32 -14.99 11.50
CA PRO A 238 -12.45 -16.43 11.68
C PRO A 238 -13.02 -17.13 10.44
N GLY A 239 -12.54 -18.33 10.13
CA GLY A 239 -12.98 -19.10 8.96
C GLY A 239 -12.37 -18.66 7.62
N THR A 240 -11.67 -17.52 7.55
CA THR A 240 -11.05 -17.03 6.31
C THR A 240 -9.96 -17.98 5.79
N ARG A 241 -10.10 -18.47 4.55
CA ARG A 241 -9.05 -19.23 3.87
C ARG A 241 -8.07 -18.30 3.15
N SER A 242 -6.85 -18.19 3.66
CA SER A 242 -5.78 -17.47 2.95
C SER A 242 -5.30 -18.25 1.71
N LEU A 243 -5.05 -17.54 0.62
CA LEU A 243 -4.34 -18.05 -0.57
C LEU A 243 -2.86 -18.28 -0.27
N GLU A 244 -2.25 -17.32 0.42
CA GLU A 244 -0.83 -17.37 0.78
C GLU A 244 -0.55 -16.58 2.06
N ARG A 245 0.43 -17.01 2.84
CA ARG A 245 0.98 -16.26 3.98
C ARG A 245 2.48 -16.15 3.85
N VAL A 246 2.98 -14.93 3.99
CA VAL A 246 4.38 -14.58 3.80
C VAL A 246 4.91 -13.89 5.04
N ARG A 247 6.14 -14.21 5.44
CA ARG A 247 6.85 -13.50 6.51
C ARG A 247 8.23 -13.09 6.04
N ILE A 248 8.52 -11.80 6.18
CA ILE A 248 9.77 -11.17 5.73
C ILE A 248 10.24 -10.19 6.81
N GLY A 249 11.33 -10.55 7.48
CA GLY A 249 11.84 -9.79 8.62
C GLY A 249 10.79 -9.60 9.71
N ARG A 250 10.42 -8.34 9.95
CA ARG A 250 9.42 -7.90 10.95
C ARG A 250 8.01 -7.68 10.38
N ARG A 251 7.79 -8.04 9.12
CA ARG A 251 6.49 -7.91 8.45
C ARG A 251 5.91 -9.29 8.13
N ALA A 252 4.60 -9.36 8.19
CA ALA A 252 3.82 -10.46 7.65
C ALA A 252 2.89 -9.93 6.57
N ALA A 253 2.66 -10.72 5.54
CA ALA A 253 1.67 -10.45 4.52
C ALA A 253 0.76 -11.66 4.36
N VAL A 254 -0.48 -11.40 3.98
CA VAL A 254 -1.46 -12.42 3.64
C VAL A 254 -2.14 -12.04 2.33
N LEU A 255 -2.33 -13.05 1.49
CA LEU A 255 -3.09 -12.96 0.25
C LEU A 255 -4.39 -13.73 0.47
N VAL A 256 -5.51 -13.14 0.09
CA VAL A 256 -6.85 -13.70 0.30
C VAL A 256 -7.78 -13.21 -0.81
N ARG A 257 -8.82 -13.98 -1.17
CA ARG A 257 -9.89 -13.48 -2.05
C ARG A 257 -10.88 -12.67 -1.24
N ALA A 258 -11.41 -11.58 -1.79
CA ALA A 258 -12.41 -10.78 -1.09
C ALA A 258 -13.65 -11.59 -0.66
N GLY A 259 -14.07 -12.57 -1.45
CA GLY A 259 -15.19 -13.46 -1.10
C GLY A 259 -14.93 -14.35 0.13
N GLU A 260 -13.67 -14.53 0.54
CA GLU A 260 -13.32 -15.26 1.77
C GLU A 260 -13.37 -14.36 3.02
N LEU A 261 -13.54 -13.03 2.83
CA LEU A 261 -13.53 -12.02 3.89
C LEU A 261 -14.93 -11.50 4.26
N GLY A 262 -16.00 -11.99 3.62
CA GLY A 262 -17.40 -11.66 3.96
C GLY A 262 -18.32 -12.88 3.87
N SER A 263 -19.31 -13.07 4.74
CA SER A 263 -19.83 -12.25 5.85
C SER A 263 -19.84 -13.06 7.17
N PRO A 264 -20.00 -12.43 8.36
CA PRO A 264 -20.45 -13.18 9.55
C PRO A 264 -21.69 -14.02 9.29
#